data_AF-A0A646KQC4-F1
#
_entry.id   AF-A0A646KQC4-F1
#
_cell.length_a   1.000
_cell.length_b   1.000
_cell.length_c   1.000
_cell.angle_alpha   90.00
_cell.angle_beta   90.00
_cell.angle_gamma   90.00
#
_symmetry.space_group_name_H-M   'P 1'
#
loop_
_entity.id
_entity.type
_entity.pdbx_description
1 polymer ?
#
loop_
_entity_poly.entity_id
_entity_poly.type
_entity_poly.pdbx_seq_one_letter_code
_entity_poly.pdbx_strand_id
1 'polypeptide(L)'
;ARRAEVRTELLRRGHLLIRGLPLTDAASFAALRDVLVDERAAYQEKATPRSDYGFGVYSSTDLPAVQPIRLHNENSYTLDFPGLLLFGCVEAPEEGGATTVADVREVLRALPDDLVTRFRTTGWLLTRNYYREAGLPWTTSFATDSRDEVEAYCASRLTGCAWTGRNGLRTVQRRSAVVTHPVTGEEVWFNHAAFWSRWSLEEEVRDVLETTFGADGMPFDTAYGDGAALSEQEIRVINAAYDAATRRERWQPGDLLLVDNILSAHGRDAFRGQREILVAMGEPVPLSACAPTVEPAAAASH
;
A
#
# COMPACT_ATOMS: atom_id res chain seq x y z
N ALA A 1 -11.48 -27.70 -3.47
CA ALA A 1 -10.92 -28.85 -2.72
C ALA A 1 -9.75 -28.47 -1.82
N ARG A 2 -8.71 -27.74 -2.30
CA ARG A 2 -7.47 -27.46 -1.52
C ARG A 2 -7.40 -26.07 -0.86
N ARG A 3 -8.54 -25.39 -0.68
CA ARG A 3 -8.59 -24.01 -0.18
C ARG A 3 -7.90 -23.86 1.19
N ALA A 4 -8.19 -24.77 2.12
CA ALA A 4 -7.60 -24.75 3.46
C ALA A 4 -6.07 -24.90 3.42
N GLU A 5 -5.54 -25.80 2.58
CA GLU A 5 -4.10 -25.98 2.42
C GLU A 5 -3.42 -24.72 1.89
N VAL A 6 -4.03 -24.07 0.89
CA VAL A 6 -3.55 -22.80 0.33
C VAL A 6 -3.53 -21.70 1.40
N ARG A 7 -4.60 -21.57 2.19
CA ARG A 7 -4.68 -20.58 3.27
C ARG A 7 -3.64 -20.83 4.38
N THR A 8 -3.45 -22.08 4.79
CA THR A 8 -2.43 -22.45 5.77
C THR A 8 -1.03 -22.13 5.27
N GLU A 9 -0.71 -22.47 4.02
CA GLU A 9 0.60 -22.16 3.44
C GLU A 9 0.78 -20.65 3.25
N LEU A 10 -0.29 -19.91 2.94
CA LEU A 10 -0.24 -18.46 2.82
C LEU A 10 0.10 -17.81 4.17
N LEU A 11 -0.54 -18.23 5.26
CA LEU A 11 -0.22 -17.73 6.61
C LEU A 11 1.23 -18.08 7.03
N ARG A 12 1.80 -19.16 6.49
CA ARG A 12 3.20 -19.52 6.77
C ARG A 12 4.19 -18.67 5.97
N ARG A 13 3.91 -18.44 4.69
CA ARG A 13 4.85 -17.84 3.72
C ARG A 13 4.64 -16.36 3.46
N GLY A 14 3.47 -15.83 3.76
CA GLY A 14 3.03 -14.47 3.44
C GLY A 14 2.60 -14.26 1.98
N HIS A 15 3.11 -15.04 1.04
CA HIS A 15 2.68 -14.98 -0.37
C HIS A 15 2.85 -16.33 -1.07
N LEU A 16 2.02 -16.59 -2.10
CA LEU A 16 2.04 -17.82 -2.89
C LEU A 16 1.74 -17.57 -4.36
N LEU A 17 2.59 -18.11 -5.24
CA LEU A 17 2.32 -18.16 -6.68
C LEU A 17 1.75 -19.53 -7.06
N ILE A 18 0.57 -19.55 -7.66
CA ILE A 18 -0.10 -20.73 -8.20
C ILE A 18 -0.05 -20.63 -9.72
N ARG A 19 0.57 -21.61 -10.38
CA ARG A 19 0.72 -21.63 -11.84
C ARG A 19 -0.25 -22.58 -12.52
N GLY A 20 -0.57 -22.29 -13.79
CA GLY A 20 -1.31 -23.18 -14.68
C GLY A 20 -2.81 -23.25 -14.41
N LEU A 21 -3.40 -22.17 -13.87
CA LEU A 21 -4.86 -22.08 -13.72
C LEU A 21 -5.50 -21.67 -15.06
N PRO A 22 -6.77 -22.05 -15.31
CA PRO A 22 -7.54 -21.60 -16.46
C PRO A 22 -8.03 -20.14 -16.27
N LEU A 23 -7.10 -19.23 -16.00
CA LEU A 23 -7.34 -17.80 -15.86
C LEU A 23 -7.00 -17.13 -17.18
N THR A 24 -8.02 -16.64 -17.87
CA THR A 24 -7.90 -16.04 -19.21
C THR A 24 -8.51 -14.65 -19.32
N ASP A 25 -9.28 -14.23 -18.31
CA ASP A 25 -10.02 -12.97 -18.31
C ASP A 25 -10.50 -12.61 -16.89
N ALA A 26 -11.20 -11.47 -16.78
CA ALA A 26 -11.78 -11.01 -15.51
C ALA A 26 -12.84 -11.96 -14.92
N ALA A 27 -13.60 -12.68 -15.76
CA ALA A 27 -14.66 -13.57 -15.30
C ALA A 27 -14.09 -14.84 -14.64
N SER A 28 -13.11 -15.47 -15.29
CA SER A 28 -12.35 -16.60 -14.76
C SER A 28 -11.56 -16.22 -13.50
N PHE A 29 -10.96 -15.03 -13.47
CA PHE A 29 -10.30 -14.50 -12.26
C PHE A 29 -11.30 -14.26 -11.11
N ALA A 30 -12.47 -13.68 -11.39
CA ALA A 30 -13.52 -13.49 -10.39
C ALA A 30 -14.00 -14.82 -9.79
N ALA A 31 -14.17 -15.86 -10.62
CA ALA A 31 -14.53 -17.19 -10.17
C ALA A 31 -13.45 -17.80 -9.26
N LEU A 32 -12.16 -17.63 -9.58
CA LEU A 32 -11.04 -18.07 -8.73
C LEU A 32 -11.01 -17.31 -7.40
N ARG A 33 -11.20 -15.99 -7.43
CA ARG A 33 -11.31 -15.16 -6.24
C ARG A 33 -12.42 -15.65 -5.33
N ASP A 34 -13.62 -15.91 -5.84
CA ASP A 34 -14.78 -16.32 -5.04
C ASP A 34 -14.62 -17.71 -4.40
N VAL A 35 -13.68 -18.53 -4.88
CA VAL A 35 -13.27 -19.77 -4.21
C VAL A 35 -12.31 -19.51 -3.05
N LEU A 36 -11.49 -18.45 -3.14
CA LEU A 36 -10.42 -18.18 -2.19
C LEU A 36 -10.84 -17.21 -1.10
N VAL A 37 -11.60 -16.17 -1.44
CA VAL A 37 -12.03 -15.03 -0.60
C VAL A 37 -13.44 -15.26 -0.09
N ASP A 38 -13.64 -15.18 1.22
CA ASP A 38 -14.99 -15.23 1.83
C ASP A 38 -15.67 -13.86 1.77
N GLU A 39 -14.94 -12.80 2.14
CA GLU A 39 -15.45 -11.43 2.17
C GLU A 39 -14.63 -10.52 1.26
N ARG A 40 -15.29 -9.79 0.35
CA ARG A 40 -14.63 -8.85 -0.56
C ARG A 40 -14.34 -7.55 0.18
N ALA A 41 -13.14 -7.01 0.02
CA ALA A 41 -12.78 -5.71 0.57
C ALA A 41 -13.14 -4.60 -0.42
N ALA A 42 -13.74 -3.51 0.08
CA ALA A 42 -14.03 -2.33 -0.71
C ALA A 42 -12.75 -1.51 -0.96
N TYR A 43 -12.65 -0.89 -2.14
CA TYR A 43 -11.56 0.03 -2.45
C TYR A 43 -11.89 1.43 -1.89
N GLN A 44 -11.21 1.82 -0.82
CA GLN A 44 -11.39 3.11 -0.13
C GLN A 44 -10.13 3.98 -0.28
N GLU A 45 -10.28 5.30 -0.17
CA GLU A 45 -9.19 6.29 -0.23
C GLU A 45 -8.28 6.15 -1.47
N LYS A 46 -8.85 6.31 -2.67
CA LYS A 46 -8.12 6.12 -3.92
C LYS A 46 -6.86 7.00 -3.98
N ALA A 47 -5.69 6.36 -3.85
CA ALA A 47 -4.40 7.01 -3.92
C ALA A 47 -3.83 7.03 -5.34
N THR A 48 -4.18 6.04 -6.16
CA THR A 48 -3.76 5.92 -7.55
C THR A 48 -4.93 5.54 -8.45
N PRO A 49 -4.90 5.92 -9.75
CA PRO A 49 -5.91 5.49 -10.70
C PRO A 49 -5.83 3.97 -10.92
N ARG A 50 -7.01 3.34 -11.02
CA ARG A 50 -7.20 1.95 -11.46
C ARG A 50 -8.42 1.89 -12.35
N SER A 51 -8.35 1.07 -13.38
CA SER A 51 -9.48 0.74 -14.25
C SER A 51 -10.36 -0.31 -13.57
N ASP A 52 -11.67 -0.06 -13.51
CA ASP A 52 -12.66 -0.99 -12.98
C ASP A 52 -13.17 -1.88 -14.11
N TYR A 53 -12.93 -3.19 -14.02
CA TYR A 53 -13.39 -4.18 -15.00
C TYR A 53 -14.76 -4.78 -14.62
N GLY A 54 -15.40 -4.28 -13.57
CA GLY A 54 -16.59 -4.85 -12.96
C GLY A 54 -16.26 -6.00 -12.00
N PHE A 55 -17.29 -6.55 -11.36
CA PHE A 55 -17.19 -7.71 -10.45
C PHE A 55 -16.28 -7.53 -9.22
N GLY A 56 -15.85 -6.32 -8.89
CA GLY A 56 -14.84 -6.08 -7.85
C GLY A 56 -13.43 -6.50 -8.29
N VAL A 57 -13.16 -6.44 -9.60
CA VAL A 57 -11.84 -6.68 -10.22
C VAL A 57 -11.33 -5.36 -10.79
N TYR A 58 -10.08 -5.04 -10.50
CA TYR A 58 -9.44 -3.80 -10.91
C TYR A 58 -8.15 -4.07 -11.70
N SER A 59 -7.69 -3.13 -12.51
CA SER A 59 -6.31 -3.14 -12.98
C SER A 59 -5.34 -2.98 -11.79
N SER A 60 -4.12 -3.50 -11.92
CA SER A 60 -3.02 -3.01 -11.07
C SER A 60 -2.81 -1.52 -11.31
N THR A 61 -2.35 -0.77 -10.29
CA THR A 61 -2.05 0.68 -10.36
C THR A 61 -1.56 1.16 -11.73
N ASP A 62 -2.33 2.07 -12.35
CA ASP A 62 -2.10 2.60 -13.70
C ASP A 62 -0.98 3.67 -13.70
N LEU A 63 0.24 3.25 -13.38
CA LEU A 63 1.47 4.06 -13.51
C LEU A 63 2.23 3.69 -14.79
N PRO A 64 2.97 4.63 -15.42
CA PRO A 64 3.76 4.36 -16.62
C PRO A 64 4.63 3.11 -16.50
N ALA A 65 4.73 2.34 -17.58
CA ALA A 65 5.42 1.05 -17.59
C ALA A 65 6.89 1.14 -17.14
N VAL A 66 7.55 2.26 -17.46
CA VAL A 66 8.95 2.54 -17.11
C VAL A 66 9.17 2.83 -15.62
N GLN A 67 8.12 3.22 -14.89
CA GLN A 67 8.20 3.54 -13.48
C GLN A 67 7.92 2.28 -12.64
N PRO A 68 8.85 1.85 -11.77
CA PRO A 68 8.57 0.81 -10.80
C PRO A 68 7.65 1.34 -9.69
N ILE A 69 6.93 0.43 -9.05
CA ILE A 69 6.15 0.69 -7.83
C ILE A 69 6.90 0.06 -6.67
N ARG A 70 7.27 0.89 -5.69
CA ARG A 70 7.98 0.42 -4.50
C ARG A 70 7.14 -0.51 -3.65
N LEU A 71 7.81 -1.33 -2.85
CA LEU A 71 7.17 -2.23 -1.91
C LEU A 71 6.34 -1.47 -0.88
N HIS A 72 5.13 -1.95 -0.66
CA HIS A 72 4.21 -1.44 0.34
C HIS A 72 3.15 -2.47 0.74
N ASN A 73 2.51 -2.26 1.89
CA ASN A 73 1.31 -3.00 2.29
C ASN A 73 0.07 -2.17 1.94
N GLU A 74 -0.82 -2.69 1.08
CA GLU A 74 -1.98 -1.98 0.56
C GLU A 74 -2.81 -1.37 1.70
N ASN A 75 -3.11 -0.07 1.60
CA ASN A 75 -3.90 0.67 2.58
C ASN A 75 -3.44 0.59 4.04
N SER A 76 -2.16 0.32 4.34
CA SER A 76 -1.66 0.33 5.73
C SER A 76 -1.77 1.68 6.48
N TYR A 77 -2.22 2.73 5.80
CA TYR A 77 -2.53 4.03 6.39
C TYR A 77 -4.01 4.22 6.77
N THR A 78 -4.90 3.28 6.45
CA THR A 78 -6.32 3.33 6.83
C THR A 78 -6.56 2.58 8.16
N LEU A 79 -7.79 2.64 8.70
CA LEU A 79 -8.17 1.86 9.88
C LEU A 79 -8.69 0.45 9.53
N ASP A 80 -9.11 0.25 8.29
CA ASP A 80 -9.52 -1.05 7.73
C ASP A 80 -8.79 -1.24 6.41
N PHE A 81 -8.11 -2.36 6.24
CA PHE A 81 -7.32 -2.67 5.05
C PHE A 81 -7.60 -4.09 4.57
N PRO A 82 -7.37 -4.40 3.28
CA PRO A 82 -7.51 -5.76 2.81
C PRO A 82 -6.47 -6.65 3.48
N GLY A 83 -6.88 -7.80 4.02
CA GLY A 83 -5.97 -8.82 4.55
C GLY A 83 -5.41 -9.72 3.46
N LEU A 84 -6.14 -9.89 2.35
CA LEU A 84 -5.75 -10.72 1.22
C LEU A 84 -5.78 -9.94 -0.10
N LEU A 85 -4.69 -10.01 -0.85
CA LEU A 85 -4.60 -9.53 -2.23
C LEU A 85 -4.43 -10.72 -3.18
N LEU A 86 -5.06 -10.60 -4.35
CA LEU A 86 -4.94 -11.56 -5.44
C LEU A 86 -4.49 -10.80 -6.68
N PHE A 87 -3.44 -11.28 -7.35
CA PHE A 87 -2.99 -10.80 -8.65
C PHE A 87 -3.10 -11.92 -9.68
N GLY A 88 -3.84 -11.72 -10.76
CA GLY A 88 -4.07 -12.70 -11.81
C GLY A 88 -3.47 -12.27 -13.14
N CYS A 89 -2.64 -13.10 -13.77
CA CYS A 89 -2.02 -12.77 -15.04
C CYS A 89 -2.87 -13.24 -16.22
N VAL A 90 -3.48 -12.29 -16.93
CA VAL A 90 -4.13 -12.53 -18.23
C VAL A 90 -3.08 -12.44 -19.34
N GLU A 91 -2.31 -11.35 -19.35
CA GLU A 91 -1.24 -11.12 -20.32
C GLU A 91 0.07 -10.75 -19.61
N ALA A 92 1.11 -11.55 -19.85
CA ALA A 92 2.43 -11.34 -19.25
C ALA A 92 3.27 -10.34 -20.08
N PRO A 93 4.04 -9.46 -19.44
CA PRO A 93 4.92 -8.52 -20.14
C PRO A 93 6.06 -9.23 -20.87
N GLU A 94 6.54 -8.61 -21.95
CA GLU A 94 7.68 -9.08 -22.73
C GLU A 94 8.97 -9.08 -21.88
N GLU A 95 9.19 -7.97 -21.15
CA GLU A 95 10.33 -7.75 -20.27
C GLU A 95 9.88 -7.15 -18.94
N GLY A 96 10.45 -7.62 -17.83
CA GLY A 96 10.22 -7.06 -16.48
C GLY A 96 8.80 -7.31 -15.94
N GLY A 97 8.26 -6.31 -15.22
CA GLY A 97 6.84 -6.24 -14.85
C GLY A 97 6.34 -7.27 -13.83
N ALA A 98 7.26 -7.96 -13.16
CA ALA A 98 6.94 -8.81 -12.02
C ALA A 98 6.19 -8.01 -10.95
N THR A 99 5.19 -8.64 -10.34
CA THR A 99 4.67 -8.14 -9.06
C THR A 99 5.64 -8.60 -8.00
N THR A 100 6.46 -7.67 -7.50
CA THR A 100 7.45 -7.97 -6.46
C THR A 100 6.74 -8.17 -5.12
N VAL A 101 7.30 -9.03 -4.28
CA VAL A 101 6.81 -9.29 -2.93
C VAL A 101 7.96 -9.35 -1.95
N ALA A 102 7.76 -8.90 -0.71
CA ALA A 102 8.75 -8.99 0.35
C ALA A 102 8.09 -9.39 1.66
N ASP A 103 8.66 -10.36 2.36
CA ASP A 103 8.24 -10.74 3.70
C ASP A 103 8.60 -9.63 4.70
N VAL A 104 7.60 -8.95 5.25
CA VAL A 104 7.84 -7.82 6.16
C VAL A 104 8.34 -8.24 7.55
N ARG A 105 8.35 -9.55 7.86
CA ARG A 105 9.06 -10.11 9.02
C ARG A 105 10.57 -10.16 8.77
N GLU A 106 10.98 -10.44 7.52
CA GLU A 106 12.40 -10.35 7.13
C GLU A 106 12.86 -8.89 7.16
N VAL A 107 12.04 -7.97 6.64
CA VAL A 107 12.31 -6.52 6.70
C VAL A 107 12.49 -6.07 8.14
N LEU A 108 11.51 -6.38 9.02
CA LEU A 108 11.58 -6.00 10.44
C LEU A 108 12.87 -6.47 11.13
N ARG A 109 13.30 -7.72 10.87
CA ARG A 109 14.52 -8.30 11.45
C ARG A 109 15.82 -7.72 10.91
N ALA A 110 15.80 -7.14 9.71
CA ALA A 110 16.97 -6.57 9.06
C ALA A 110 17.22 -5.10 9.44
N LEU A 111 16.20 -4.40 9.96
CA LEU A 111 16.30 -2.99 10.33
C LEU A 111 17.09 -2.80 11.64
N PRO A 112 17.81 -1.67 11.80
CA PRO A 112 18.47 -1.32 13.06
C PRO A 112 17.51 -1.20 14.23
N ASP A 113 17.91 -1.69 15.41
CA ASP A 113 17.05 -1.73 16.60
C ASP A 113 16.60 -0.36 17.08
N ASP A 114 17.44 0.67 16.97
CA ASP A 114 17.14 2.05 17.35
C ASP A 114 16.06 2.65 16.45
N LEU A 115 16.17 2.44 15.14
CA LEU A 115 15.18 2.84 14.15
C LEU A 115 13.82 2.17 14.43
N VAL A 116 13.81 0.84 14.60
CA VAL A 116 12.58 0.08 14.89
C VAL A 116 11.98 0.52 16.22
N THR A 117 12.80 0.72 17.26
CA THR A 117 12.33 1.19 18.58
C THR A 117 11.65 2.56 18.47
N ARG A 118 12.21 3.46 17.65
CA ARG A 118 11.63 4.78 17.42
C ARG A 118 10.24 4.65 16.80
N PHE A 119 10.10 3.88 15.72
CA PHE A 119 8.83 3.61 15.06
C PHE A 119 7.82 2.85 15.94
N ARG A 120 8.27 1.89 16.76
CA ARG A 120 7.41 1.19 17.73
C ARG A 120 6.83 2.14 18.78
N THR A 121 7.61 3.14 19.19
CA THR A 121 7.23 4.06 20.27
C THR A 121 6.34 5.21 19.79
N THR A 122 6.64 5.77 18.62
CA THR A 122 5.94 6.97 18.13
C THR A 122 4.94 6.65 17.03
N GLY A 123 5.16 5.57 16.27
CA GLY A 123 4.45 5.30 15.02
C GLY A 123 5.04 6.13 13.87
N TRP A 124 4.22 6.42 12.88
CA TRP A 124 4.57 7.26 11.74
C TRP A 124 3.43 8.22 11.40
N LEU A 125 3.78 9.38 10.86
CA LEU A 125 2.84 10.34 10.30
C LEU A 125 2.84 10.23 8.78
N LEU A 126 1.65 10.30 8.21
CA LEU A 126 1.45 10.58 6.79
C LEU A 126 0.81 11.95 6.65
N THR A 127 1.50 12.87 5.97
CA THR A 127 0.91 14.11 5.48
C THR A 127 0.60 13.95 4.01
N ARG A 128 -0.60 14.35 3.58
CA ARG A 128 -0.97 14.47 2.16
C ARG A 128 -1.55 15.85 1.90
N ASN A 129 -1.05 16.51 0.87
CA ASN A 129 -1.58 17.75 0.35
C ASN A 129 -2.20 17.48 -1.02
N TYR A 130 -3.50 17.70 -1.13
CA TYR A 130 -4.27 17.48 -2.35
C TYR A 130 -4.29 18.77 -3.16
N TYR A 131 -3.39 18.84 -4.14
CA TYR A 131 -3.35 19.92 -5.13
C TYR A 131 -4.09 19.50 -6.39
N ARG A 132 -4.58 20.47 -7.16
CA ARG A 132 -5.17 20.19 -8.47
C ARG A 132 -4.08 19.79 -9.47
N GLU A 133 -2.89 20.33 -9.29
CA GLU A 133 -1.75 20.25 -10.19
C GLU A 133 -0.80 19.08 -9.87
N ALA A 134 -0.95 18.44 -8.70
CA ALA A 134 -0.07 17.36 -8.26
C ALA A 134 -0.88 16.23 -7.58
N GLY A 135 -0.90 15.06 -8.23
CA GLY A 135 -1.63 13.88 -7.76
C GLY A 135 -3.12 13.91 -8.09
N LEU A 136 -3.90 13.12 -7.35
CA LEU A 136 -5.35 13.11 -7.47
C LEU A 136 -5.96 14.25 -6.62
N PRO A 137 -6.92 15.01 -7.16
CA PRO A 137 -7.65 16.00 -6.36
C PRO A 137 -8.48 15.29 -5.29
N TRP A 138 -8.72 15.98 -4.16
CA TRP A 138 -9.46 15.41 -3.03
C TRP A 138 -10.84 14.88 -3.44
N THR A 139 -11.52 15.56 -4.37
CA THR A 139 -12.85 15.14 -4.83
C THR A 139 -12.85 13.76 -5.46
N THR A 140 -11.78 13.43 -6.20
CA THR A 140 -11.57 12.09 -6.76
C THR A 140 -11.14 11.08 -5.70
N SER A 141 -10.24 11.46 -4.79
CA SER A 141 -9.75 10.56 -3.73
C SER A 141 -10.82 10.16 -2.72
N PHE A 142 -11.71 11.08 -2.34
CA PHE A 142 -12.83 10.85 -1.43
C PHE A 142 -14.15 10.54 -2.16
N ALA A 143 -14.17 10.61 -3.50
CA ALA A 143 -15.34 10.38 -4.34
C ALA A 143 -16.57 11.25 -3.98
N THR A 144 -16.33 12.52 -3.62
CA THR A 144 -17.37 13.49 -3.26
C THR A 144 -16.91 14.92 -3.55
N ASP A 145 -17.85 15.83 -3.79
CA ASP A 145 -17.61 17.28 -3.89
C ASP A 145 -18.01 18.03 -2.60
N SER A 146 -18.43 17.31 -1.56
CA SER A 146 -18.87 17.88 -0.28
C SER A 146 -17.73 17.93 0.73
N ARG A 147 -17.40 19.13 1.22
CA ARG A 147 -16.40 19.32 2.28
C ARG A 147 -16.85 18.68 3.60
N ASP A 148 -18.12 18.81 3.94
CA ASP A 148 -18.69 18.26 5.17
C ASP A 148 -18.60 16.72 5.19
N GLU A 149 -18.78 16.08 4.03
CA GLU A 149 -18.61 14.62 3.91
C GLU A 149 -17.14 14.20 4.10
N VAL A 150 -16.19 14.98 3.59
CA VAL A 150 -14.75 14.73 3.81
C VAL A 150 -14.37 14.93 5.28
N GLU A 151 -14.87 15.98 5.93
CA GLU A 151 -14.62 16.23 7.35
C GLU A 151 -15.19 15.10 8.21
N ALA A 152 -16.42 14.66 7.94
CA ALA A 152 -17.03 13.52 8.62
C ALA A 152 -16.24 12.22 8.38
N TYR A 153 -15.78 11.99 7.14
CA TYR A 153 -14.92 10.87 6.80
C TYR A 153 -13.62 10.90 7.60
N CYS A 154 -12.89 12.01 7.56
CA CYS A 154 -11.62 12.18 8.28
C CYS A 154 -11.79 11.99 9.79
N ALA A 155 -12.86 12.54 10.38
CA ALA A 155 -13.17 12.32 11.80
C ALA A 155 -13.39 10.83 12.12
N SER A 156 -14.17 10.12 11.28
CA SER A 156 -14.42 8.68 11.45
C SER A 156 -13.18 7.81 11.27
N ARG A 157 -12.18 8.31 10.52
CA ARG A 157 -10.93 7.61 10.21
C ARG A 157 -9.72 8.06 11.03
N LEU A 158 -9.93 8.90 12.06
CA LEU A 158 -8.85 9.46 12.89
C LEU A 158 -7.77 10.11 12.02
N THR A 159 -8.23 10.98 11.11
CA THR A 159 -7.42 11.73 10.16
C THR A 159 -7.64 13.21 10.42
N GLY A 160 -6.57 13.96 10.67
CA GLY A 160 -6.63 15.41 10.73
C GLY A 160 -6.95 15.96 9.35
N CYS A 161 -7.81 16.97 9.28
CA CYS A 161 -8.32 17.55 8.03
C CYS A 161 -8.25 19.08 8.13
N ALA A 162 -7.60 19.72 7.15
CA ALA A 162 -7.55 21.17 7.03
C ALA A 162 -7.64 21.61 5.58
N TRP A 163 -8.59 22.49 5.29
CA TRP A 163 -8.77 23.06 3.96
C TRP A 163 -7.73 24.14 3.67
N THR A 164 -7.02 23.98 2.55
CA THR A 164 -6.04 24.95 2.05
C THR A 164 -6.67 25.73 0.88
N GLY A 165 -7.20 26.91 1.19
CA GLY A 165 -7.91 27.74 0.20
C GLY A 165 -9.24 27.14 -0.28
N ARG A 166 -9.60 27.39 -1.55
CA ARG A 166 -10.91 26.99 -2.10
C ARG A 166 -10.98 25.53 -2.54
N ASN A 167 -9.87 24.97 -3.04
CA ASN A 167 -9.87 23.62 -3.63
C ASN A 167 -8.76 22.72 -3.08
N GLY A 168 -7.94 23.20 -2.15
CA GLY A 168 -6.89 22.41 -1.52
C GLY A 168 -7.36 21.78 -0.22
N LEU A 169 -6.78 20.63 0.10
CA LEU A 169 -6.98 19.90 1.34
C LEU A 169 -5.62 19.41 1.83
N ARG A 170 -5.42 19.45 3.14
CA ARG A 170 -4.31 18.78 3.82
C ARG A 170 -4.88 17.76 4.79
N THR A 171 -4.39 16.53 4.73
CA THR A 171 -4.69 15.50 5.72
C THR A 171 -3.43 15.05 6.44
N VAL A 172 -3.52 14.85 7.75
CA VAL A 172 -2.41 14.34 8.56
C VAL A 172 -2.92 13.23 9.48
N GLN A 173 -2.28 12.06 9.44
CA GLN A 173 -2.71 10.91 10.24
C GLN A 173 -1.53 10.14 10.81
N ARG A 174 -1.67 9.76 12.08
CA ARG A 174 -0.71 8.91 12.79
C ARG A 174 -1.16 7.46 12.75
N ARG A 175 -0.22 6.57 12.44
CA ARG A 175 -0.44 5.12 12.36
C ARG A 175 0.71 4.37 13.03
N SER A 176 0.46 3.13 13.41
CA SER A 176 1.53 2.24 13.83
C SER A 176 2.38 1.83 12.62
N ALA A 177 3.69 1.71 12.81
CA ALA A 177 4.58 1.15 11.79
C ALA A 177 4.79 -0.37 11.96
N VAL A 178 4.52 -0.85 13.17
CA VAL A 178 4.67 -2.24 13.59
C VAL A 178 3.34 -2.72 14.15
N VAL A 179 2.87 -3.87 13.69
CA VAL A 179 1.62 -4.49 14.15
C VAL A 179 1.85 -5.98 14.37
N THR A 180 0.92 -6.65 15.05
CA THR A 180 0.89 -8.10 15.22
C THR A 180 -0.15 -8.70 14.28
N HIS A 181 0.23 -9.71 13.51
CA HIS A 181 -0.70 -10.41 12.64
C HIS A 181 -1.80 -11.11 13.46
N PRO A 182 -3.10 -10.90 13.19
CA PRO A 182 -4.20 -11.34 14.05
C PRO A 182 -4.34 -12.87 14.15
N VAL A 183 -3.91 -13.59 13.11
CA VAL A 183 -3.94 -15.07 13.08
C VAL A 183 -2.63 -15.72 13.52
N THR A 184 -1.48 -15.33 12.94
CA THR A 184 -0.18 -15.97 13.24
C THR A 184 0.44 -15.48 14.55
N GLY A 185 0.05 -14.31 15.05
CA GLY A 185 0.65 -13.68 16.23
C GLY A 185 2.05 -13.12 15.99
N GLU A 186 2.52 -13.09 14.74
CA GLU A 186 3.84 -12.56 14.40
C GLU A 186 3.83 -11.03 14.33
N GLU A 187 4.86 -10.42 14.87
CA GLU A 187 5.08 -8.97 14.74
C GLU A 187 5.69 -8.66 13.35
N VAL A 188 5.16 -7.63 12.68
CA VAL A 188 5.49 -7.30 11.29
C VAL A 188 5.69 -5.81 11.04
N TRP A 189 6.55 -5.48 10.06
CA TRP A 189 6.75 -4.11 9.55
C TRP A 189 5.65 -3.72 8.56
N PHE A 190 4.44 -3.46 9.06
CA PHE A 190 3.26 -3.13 8.25
C PHE A 190 3.04 -1.62 8.17
N ASN A 191 3.53 -0.99 7.11
CA ASN A 191 3.35 0.46 6.89
C ASN A 191 3.66 0.87 5.45
N HIS A 192 3.49 2.18 5.19
CA HIS A 192 3.82 2.85 3.94
C HIS A 192 4.84 3.98 4.14
N ALA A 193 5.59 3.98 5.25
CA ALA A 193 6.44 5.12 5.62
C ALA A 193 7.48 5.42 4.53
N ALA A 194 8.24 4.40 4.12
CA ALA A 194 9.24 4.57 3.06
C ALA A 194 8.61 4.90 1.69
N PHE A 195 7.46 4.30 1.36
CA PHE A 195 6.77 4.52 0.09
C PHE A 195 6.36 5.99 -0.10
N TRP A 196 5.76 6.60 0.93
CA TRP A 196 5.30 7.99 0.92
C TRP A 196 6.35 8.99 1.41
N SER A 197 7.61 8.60 1.54
CA SER A 197 8.67 9.53 1.92
C SER A 197 9.13 10.36 0.71
N ARG A 198 9.37 11.66 0.92
CA ARG A 198 10.06 12.50 -0.07
C ARG A 198 11.41 11.91 -0.51
N TRP A 199 12.10 11.17 0.38
CA TRP A 199 13.41 10.59 0.12
C TRP A 199 13.35 9.34 -0.75
N SER A 200 12.15 8.83 -0.98
CA SER A 200 11.89 7.82 -2.02
C SER A 200 11.57 8.47 -3.36
N LEU A 201 11.48 9.79 -3.51
CA LEU A 201 11.36 10.37 -4.84
C LEU A 201 12.73 10.34 -5.56
N GLU A 202 12.70 10.28 -6.88
CA GLU A 202 13.90 10.62 -7.66
C GLU A 202 14.29 12.08 -7.34
N GLU A 203 15.59 12.34 -7.22
CA GLU A 203 16.11 13.64 -6.79
C GLU A 203 15.55 14.80 -7.62
N GLU A 204 15.55 14.67 -8.95
CA GLU A 204 15.01 15.71 -9.84
C GLU A 204 13.51 15.95 -9.60
N VAL A 205 12.73 14.90 -9.34
CA VAL A 205 11.29 15.01 -9.06
C VAL A 205 11.08 15.66 -7.70
N ARG A 206 11.85 15.25 -6.68
CA ARG A 206 11.83 15.85 -5.34
C ARG A 206 12.11 17.35 -5.42
N ASP A 207 13.20 17.74 -6.08
CA ASP A 207 13.66 19.12 -6.17
C ASP A 207 12.63 20.02 -6.87
N VAL A 208 11.97 19.52 -7.92
CA VAL A 208 10.86 20.22 -8.59
C VAL A 208 9.68 20.42 -7.65
N LEU A 209 9.27 19.38 -6.91
CA LEU A 209 8.15 19.47 -5.97
C LEU A 209 8.47 20.41 -4.80
N GLU A 210 9.69 20.35 -4.26
CA GLU A 210 10.16 21.23 -3.19
C GLU A 210 10.21 22.69 -3.63
N THR A 211 10.70 22.95 -4.84
CA THR A 211 10.72 24.31 -5.40
C THR A 211 9.32 24.84 -5.65
N THR A 212 8.39 23.98 -6.07
CA THR A 212 7.02 24.37 -6.43
C THR A 212 6.14 24.60 -5.21
N PHE A 213 6.22 23.72 -4.21
CA PHE A 213 5.29 23.70 -3.08
C PHE A 213 5.94 24.05 -1.74
N GLY A 214 7.27 24.14 -1.67
CA GLY A 214 8.02 24.30 -0.43
C GLY A 214 8.15 22.98 0.35
N ALA A 215 9.05 22.97 1.33
CA ALA A 215 9.38 21.75 2.07
C ALA A 215 8.19 21.15 2.85
N ASP A 216 7.31 22.00 3.39
CA ASP A 216 6.10 21.62 4.15
C ASP A 216 4.87 21.43 3.25
N GLY A 217 4.96 21.83 1.98
CA GLY A 217 3.89 21.75 0.99
C GLY A 217 4.02 20.56 0.05
N MET A 218 4.91 19.60 0.31
CA MET A 218 5.04 18.41 -0.53
C MET A 218 3.68 17.71 -0.70
N PRO A 219 3.32 17.20 -1.90
CA PRO A 219 2.05 16.50 -2.11
C PRO A 219 1.82 15.34 -1.14
N PHE A 220 2.92 14.75 -0.67
CA PHE A 220 2.94 13.82 0.44
C PHE A 220 4.31 13.87 1.12
N ASP A 221 4.34 13.53 2.40
CA ASP A 221 5.59 13.18 3.09
C ASP A 221 5.30 12.34 4.33
N THR A 222 6.35 11.73 4.87
CA THR A 222 6.29 10.94 6.10
C THR A 222 7.30 11.38 7.12
N ALA A 223 6.92 11.22 8.39
CA ALA A 223 7.71 11.56 9.55
C ALA A 223 7.50 10.50 10.64
N TYR A 224 8.29 10.57 11.70
CA TYR A 224 7.97 9.85 12.93
C TYR A 224 6.63 10.31 13.49
N GLY A 225 5.97 9.45 14.26
CA GLY A 225 4.63 9.72 14.78
C GLY A 225 4.52 10.91 15.74
N ASP A 226 5.65 11.47 16.19
CA ASP A 226 5.75 12.70 16.99
C ASP A 226 6.09 13.95 16.17
N GLY A 227 6.17 13.84 14.84
CA GLY A 227 6.45 14.95 13.93
C GLY A 227 7.93 15.13 13.57
N ALA A 228 8.85 14.39 14.20
CA ALA A 228 10.26 14.45 13.83
C ALA A 228 10.47 13.93 12.40
N ALA A 229 11.18 14.69 11.57
CA ALA A 229 11.45 14.32 10.19
C ALA A 229 12.28 13.04 10.09
N LEU A 230 11.96 12.20 9.09
CA LEU A 230 12.80 11.08 8.69
C LEU A 230 13.96 11.61 7.84
N SER A 231 15.18 11.19 8.14
CA SER A 231 16.36 11.50 7.34
C SER A 231 16.41 10.64 6.08
N GLU A 232 17.13 11.13 5.07
CA GLU A 232 17.39 10.36 3.85
C GLU A 232 18.07 9.02 4.15
N GLN A 233 19.01 9.01 5.10
CA GLN A 233 19.75 7.81 5.46
C GLN A 233 18.85 6.74 6.08
N GLU A 234 17.91 7.13 6.96
CA GLU A 234 16.94 6.20 7.54
C GLU A 234 16.05 5.58 6.46
N ILE A 235 15.56 6.38 5.50
CA ILE A 235 14.75 5.88 4.38
C ILE A 235 15.56 4.97 3.46
N ARG A 236 16.84 5.30 3.19
CA ARG A 236 17.75 4.43 2.43
C ARG A 236 17.95 3.08 3.12
N VAL A 237 18.10 3.06 4.44
CA VAL A 237 18.20 1.81 5.23
C VAL A 237 16.92 0.98 5.12
N ILE A 238 15.74 1.61 5.22
CA ILE A 238 14.45 0.92 5.10
C ILE A 238 14.28 0.33 3.69
N ASN A 239 14.58 1.11 2.66
CA ASN A 239 14.51 0.65 1.27
C ASN A 239 15.50 -0.49 1.00
N ALA A 240 16.72 -0.43 1.55
CA ALA A 240 17.68 -1.52 1.41
C ALA A 240 17.21 -2.83 2.09
N ALA A 241 16.53 -2.74 3.23
CA ALA A 241 15.92 -3.90 3.88
C ALA A 241 14.80 -4.52 3.03
N TYR A 242 13.95 -3.68 2.42
CA TYR A 242 12.95 -4.13 1.44
C TYR A 242 13.59 -4.80 0.22
N ASP A 243 14.62 -4.20 -0.37
CA ASP A 243 15.32 -4.74 -1.53
C ASP A 243 15.93 -6.13 -1.25
N ALA A 244 16.53 -6.31 -0.07
CA ALA A 244 17.10 -7.60 0.35
C ALA A 244 16.03 -8.69 0.56
N ALA A 245 14.86 -8.32 1.10
CA ALA A 245 13.74 -9.22 1.31
C ALA A 245 12.93 -9.49 0.02
N THR A 246 13.15 -8.72 -1.04
CA THR A 246 12.37 -8.81 -2.27
C THR A 246 12.55 -10.15 -2.97
N ARG A 247 11.42 -10.73 -3.40
CA ARG A 247 11.33 -11.86 -4.31
C ARG A 247 10.55 -11.45 -5.55
N ARG A 248 10.94 -12.03 -6.68
CA ARG A 248 10.35 -11.74 -7.99
C ARG A 248 10.28 -13.02 -8.81
N GLU A 249 9.13 -13.24 -9.42
CA GLU A 249 8.88 -14.32 -10.37
C GLU A 249 8.34 -13.72 -11.66
N ARG A 250 8.77 -14.26 -12.81
CA ARG A 250 8.22 -13.84 -14.09
C ARG A 250 6.79 -14.35 -14.21
N TRP A 251 5.88 -13.46 -14.58
CA TRP A 251 4.49 -13.78 -14.86
C TRP A 251 4.37 -14.74 -16.04
N GLN A 252 3.43 -15.69 -15.93
CA GLN A 252 2.92 -16.50 -17.05
C GLN A 252 1.40 -16.33 -17.12
N PRO A 253 0.79 -16.31 -18.32
CA PRO A 253 -0.66 -16.36 -18.44
C PRO A 253 -1.23 -17.55 -17.66
N GLY A 254 -2.28 -17.30 -16.86
CA GLY A 254 -2.85 -18.31 -15.97
C GLY A 254 -2.26 -18.34 -14.56
N ASP A 255 -1.24 -17.53 -14.26
CA ASP A 255 -0.68 -17.43 -12.91
C ASP A 255 -1.60 -16.63 -11.98
N LEU A 256 -1.66 -17.05 -10.72
CA LEU A 256 -2.34 -16.38 -9.63
C LEU A 256 -1.38 -16.22 -8.44
N LEU A 257 -1.07 -14.98 -8.08
CA LEU A 257 -0.31 -14.63 -6.89
C LEU A 257 -1.28 -14.23 -5.77
N LEU A 258 -1.16 -14.90 -4.63
CA LEU A 258 -1.83 -14.55 -3.39
C LEU A 258 -0.84 -13.85 -2.48
N VAL A 259 -1.25 -12.76 -1.84
CA VAL A 259 -0.45 -12.00 -0.88
C VAL A 259 -1.27 -11.78 0.37
N ASP A 260 -0.80 -12.30 1.49
CA ASP A 260 -1.25 -11.85 2.81
C ASP A 260 -0.68 -10.44 3.01
N ASN A 261 -1.56 -9.45 2.99
CA ASN A 261 -1.16 -8.06 2.98
C ASN A 261 -0.48 -7.64 4.29
N ILE A 262 -0.66 -8.39 5.37
CA ILE A 262 -0.06 -8.09 6.68
C ILE A 262 1.34 -8.69 6.76
N LEU A 263 1.53 -9.92 6.24
CA LEU A 263 2.83 -10.61 6.23
C LEU A 263 3.74 -10.21 5.06
N SER A 264 3.20 -9.64 3.98
CA SER A 264 3.97 -9.33 2.78
C SER A 264 3.62 -7.98 2.19
N ALA A 265 4.65 -7.18 1.92
CA ALA A 265 4.57 -6.01 1.08
C ALA A 265 4.66 -6.43 -0.38
N HIS A 266 4.12 -5.60 -1.29
CA HIS A 266 4.14 -5.86 -2.72
C HIS A 266 4.44 -4.59 -3.53
N GLY A 267 4.91 -4.77 -4.75
CA GLY A 267 5.32 -3.71 -5.66
C GLY A 267 5.23 -4.16 -7.12
N ARG A 268 5.84 -3.39 -8.01
CA ARG A 268 5.87 -3.70 -9.45
C ARG A 268 7.20 -3.28 -10.06
N ASP A 269 7.87 -4.19 -10.75
CA ASP A 269 9.04 -3.83 -11.54
C ASP A 269 8.63 -3.02 -12.79
N ALA A 270 9.57 -2.21 -13.31
CA ALA A 270 9.40 -1.59 -14.63
C ALA A 270 9.25 -2.67 -15.72
N PHE A 271 8.56 -2.35 -16.81
CA PHE A 271 8.29 -3.31 -17.88
C PHE A 271 8.22 -2.70 -19.29
N ARG A 272 8.27 -3.59 -20.29
CA ARG A 272 8.00 -3.30 -21.70
C ARG A 272 6.97 -4.27 -22.27
N GLY A 273 6.28 -3.83 -23.32
CA GLY A 273 5.20 -4.59 -23.95
C GLY A 273 3.85 -4.42 -23.24
N GLN A 274 2.89 -5.26 -23.62
CA GLN A 274 1.57 -5.29 -22.99
C GLN A 274 1.63 -6.04 -21.65
N ARG A 275 0.81 -5.63 -20.69
CA ARG A 275 0.75 -6.27 -19.36
C ARG A 275 -0.66 -6.13 -18.80
N GLU A 276 -1.34 -7.26 -18.65
CA GLU A 276 -2.68 -7.33 -18.07
C GLU A 276 -2.66 -8.20 -16.81
N ILE A 277 -2.49 -7.55 -15.66
CA ILE A 277 -2.56 -8.17 -14.34
C ILE A 277 -3.81 -7.64 -13.63
N LEU A 278 -4.74 -8.54 -13.34
CA LEU A 278 -5.98 -8.27 -12.63
C LEU A 278 -5.75 -8.32 -11.12
N VAL A 279 -6.46 -7.48 -10.37
CA VAL A 279 -6.33 -7.40 -8.91
C VAL A 279 -7.69 -7.55 -8.24
N ALA A 280 -7.73 -8.34 -7.17
CA ALA A 280 -8.85 -8.41 -6.25
C ALA A 280 -8.35 -8.32 -4.81
N MET A 281 -9.22 -7.78 -3.94
CA MET A 281 -8.95 -7.59 -2.52
C MET A 281 -10.04 -8.24 -1.69
N GLY A 282 -9.64 -8.84 -0.57
CA GLY A 282 -10.55 -9.57 0.31
C GLY A 282 -10.08 -9.58 1.74
N GLU A 283 -10.93 -10.17 2.59
CA GLU A 283 -10.72 -10.35 4.02
C GLU A 283 -10.38 -9.02 4.69
N PRO A 284 -11.30 -8.03 4.72
CA PRO A 284 -11.02 -6.76 5.39
C PRO A 284 -10.64 -7.01 6.86
N VAL A 285 -9.53 -6.38 7.28
CA VAL A 285 -9.00 -6.50 8.64
C VAL A 285 -8.99 -5.11 9.28
N PRO A 286 -9.66 -4.93 10.44
CA PRO A 286 -9.54 -3.70 11.20
C PRO A 286 -8.18 -3.64 11.92
N LEU A 287 -7.55 -2.47 11.93
CA LEU A 287 -6.26 -2.24 12.61
C LEU A 287 -6.30 -2.67 14.08
N SER A 288 -7.43 -2.52 14.75
CA SER A 288 -7.62 -2.93 16.15
C SER A 288 -7.46 -4.43 16.39
N ALA A 289 -7.63 -5.27 15.36
CA ALA A 289 -7.38 -6.71 15.46
C ALA A 289 -5.87 -7.03 15.44
N CYS A 290 -5.03 -6.10 15.00
CA CYS A 290 -3.61 -6.32 14.77
C CYS A 290 -2.72 -5.81 15.91
N ALA A 291 -3.25 -5.55 17.11
CA ALA A 291 -2.50 -5.07 18.28
C ALA A 291 -1.40 -4.03 17.92
N PRO A 292 -1.78 -2.86 17.36
CA PRO A 292 -0.82 -1.86 16.92
C PRO A 292 0.02 -1.36 18.10
N THR A 293 1.32 -1.14 17.91
CA THR A 293 2.19 -0.64 18.99
C THR A 293 1.88 0.81 19.39
N VAL A 294 1.21 1.56 18.51
CA VAL A 294 0.74 2.93 18.77
C VAL A 294 -0.70 3.09 18.31
N GLU A 295 -1.51 3.73 19.15
CA GLU A 295 -2.90 4.07 18.82
C GLU A 295 -2.98 5.05 17.63
N PRO A 296 -3.83 4.76 16.63
CA PRO A 296 -4.08 5.69 15.55
C PRO A 296 -4.64 6.99 16.10
N ALA A 297 -4.22 8.11 15.52
CA ALA A 297 -4.71 9.42 15.94
C ALA A 297 -4.75 10.38 14.76
N ALA A 298 -5.73 11.29 14.81
CA ALA A 298 -5.66 12.50 14.01
C ALA A 298 -4.48 13.33 14.52
N ALA A 299 -3.61 13.76 13.62
CA ALA A 299 -2.54 14.71 13.95
C ALA A 299 -2.96 16.10 13.47
N ALA A 300 -2.57 17.14 14.21
CA ALA A 300 -2.84 18.50 13.81
C ALA A 300 -2.09 18.82 12.51
N SER A 301 -2.78 19.44 11.56
CA SER A 301 -2.14 20.13 10.44
C SER A 301 -1.56 21.44 11.00
N HIS A 302 -0.28 21.45 11.38
CA HIS A 302 0.44 22.69 11.65
C HIS A 302 0.82 23.38 10.34
#